data_AF-A0A7X8ZNP6-F1
#
_entry.id   AF-A0A7X8ZNP6-F1
#
_cell.length_a   1.000
_cell.length_b   1.000
_cell.length_c   1.000
_cell.angle_alpha   90.00
_cell.angle_beta   90.00
_cell.angle_gamma   90.00
#
_symmetry.space_group_name_H-M   'P 1'
#
loop_
_entity.id
_entity.type
_entity.pdbx_description
1 polymer ?
#
loop_
_entity_poly.entity_id
_entity_poly.type
_entity_poly.pdbx_seq_one_letter_code
_entity_poly.pdbx_strand_id
1 'polypeptide(L)'
;MKINNPEVTLVDDARKGVKEDIRSGFLDWLYQFSVTGDDGEFYSIGGSILSLAVEKLDLVTMNIAKGFGSEKQLSNSIYKVANYPGMLFERMIHYPQGRLEIINKAHSILIQCGKEYSVECFEDHSWHFHIDSMDGVYKADLYHRPHGFPLWYGRETPSYLTQHSITYGYNWAGDVEDSFWYKGKQVKVKGTGIRERYVAVDSSAAELGGWEDWGFVTFNEMHSSMYDMRLGKKDFSLYDLENKKHYPEGDMIITHSDWVFLRPLDGFIPTHY
;
A
#
# COMPACT_ATOMS: atom_id res chain seq x y z
N MET A 1 7.94 6.76 -14.84
CA MET A 1 7.46 8.04 -15.44
C MET A 1 8.32 9.22 -14.99
N LYS A 2 8.76 10.11 -15.91
CA LYS A 2 9.49 11.33 -15.53
C LYS A 2 8.54 12.46 -15.14
N ILE A 3 8.68 12.95 -13.90
CA ILE A 3 7.96 14.12 -13.38
C ILE A 3 8.97 15.23 -13.12
N ASN A 4 8.58 16.48 -13.42
CA ASN A 4 9.49 17.62 -13.30
C ASN A 4 9.85 17.93 -11.85
N ASN A 5 8.86 17.87 -10.95
CA ASN A 5 9.05 17.94 -9.51
C ASN A 5 8.44 16.68 -8.84
N PRO A 6 9.26 15.75 -8.33
CA PRO A 6 8.76 14.53 -7.70
C PRO A 6 8.18 14.75 -6.29
N GLU A 7 8.27 15.96 -5.72
CA GLU A 7 7.75 16.27 -4.40
C GLU A 7 6.21 16.20 -4.35
N VAL A 8 5.70 15.43 -3.38
CA VAL A 8 4.27 15.32 -3.08
C VAL A 8 3.80 16.58 -2.37
N THR A 9 2.56 16.99 -2.63
CA THR A 9 1.92 18.12 -1.96
C THR A 9 0.63 17.67 -1.28
N LEU A 10 0.13 18.48 -0.34
CA LEU A 10 -1.19 18.26 0.26
C LEU A 10 -2.33 18.23 -0.78
N VAL A 11 -2.15 18.86 -1.94
CA VAL A 11 -3.13 18.80 -3.05
C VAL A 11 -3.16 17.41 -3.68
N ASP A 12 -2.00 16.75 -3.79
CA ASP A 12 -1.92 15.37 -4.28
C ASP A 12 -2.60 14.42 -3.30
N ASP A 13 -2.39 14.61 -1.99
CA ASP A 13 -3.01 13.82 -0.93
C ASP A 13 -4.53 14.01 -0.83
N ALA A 14 -5.01 15.25 -1.02
CA ALA A 14 -6.42 15.61 -0.99
C ALA A 14 -7.17 15.31 -2.30
N ARG A 15 -6.49 14.82 -3.35
CA ARG A 15 -7.07 14.68 -4.69
C ARG A 15 -8.33 13.81 -4.65
N LYS A 16 -9.49 14.35 -5.02
CA LYS A 16 -10.77 13.58 -5.05
C LYS A 16 -11.11 12.97 -6.42
N GLY A 17 -10.31 13.26 -7.44
CA GLY A 17 -10.57 12.87 -8.82
C GLY A 17 -9.64 13.60 -9.79
N VAL A 18 -10.00 13.58 -11.08
CA VAL A 18 -9.25 14.24 -12.15
C VAL A 18 -10.21 15.14 -12.92
N LYS A 19 -9.82 16.38 -13.21
CA LYS A 19 -10.70 17.40 -13.84
C LYS A 19 -11.25 16.98 -15.20
N GLU A 20 -10.57 16.08 -15.89
CA GLU A 20 -10.85 15.70 -17.28
C GLU A 20 -11.81 14.51 -17.42
N ASP A 21 -12.28 13.88 -16.33
CA ASP A 21 -13.20 12.74 -16.45
C ASP A 21 -14.30 12.68 -15.39
N ILE A 22 -15.52 12.47 -15.89
CA ILE A 22 -16.80 12.52 -15.15
C ILE A 22 -17.12 11.15 -14.50
N ARG A 23 -16.13 10.26 -14.37
CA ARG A 23 -16.33 8.86 -13.93
C ARG A 23 -15.24 8.34 -13.00
N SER A 24 -14.68 9.17 -12.10
CA SER A 24 -13.70 8.69 -11.10
C SER A 24 -14.27 7.49 -10.33
N GLY A 25 -13.78 6.28 -10.60
CA GLY A 25 -14.38 5.03 -10.15
C GLY A 25 -13.82 4.50 -8.84
N PHE A 26 -12.57 4.84 -8.50
CA PHE A 26 -11.90 4.29 -7.32
C PHE A 26 -10.88 5.29 -6.71
N LEU A 27 -10.95 5.51 -5.40
CA LEU A 27 -9.98 6.30 -4.62
C LEU A 27 -9.41 5.45 -3.48
N ASP A 28 -8.11 5.53 -3.23
CA ASP A 28 -7.44 4.78 -2.15
C ASP A 28 -6.44 5.61 -1.32
N TRP A 29 -6.50 5.45 0.00
CA TRP A 29 -5.45 5.78 0.96
C TRP A 29 -5.05 4.50 1.71
N LEU A 30 -4.07 3.79 1.14
CA LEU A 30 -3.64 2.47 1.60
C LEU A 30 -2.30 2.53 2.31
N TYR A 31 -2.08 1.58 3.20
CA TYR A 31 -0.76 1.28 3.73
C TYR A 31 -0.55 -0.21 3.94
N GLN A 32 0.73 -0.61 3.85
CA GLN A 32 1.19 -1.95 4.21
C GLN A 32 2.55 -1.85 4.88
N PHE A 33 2.61 -2.21 6.16
CA PHE A 33 3.78 -2.06 7.00
C PHE A 33 4.33 -3.40 7.48
N SER A 34 5.65 -3.47 7.56
CA SER A 34 6.44 -4.59 8.07
C SER A 34 7.24 -4.10 9.27
N VAL A 35 6.79 -4.48 10.48
CA VAL A 35 7.28 -3.88 11.72
C VAL A 35 7.63 -4.93 12.77
N THR A 36 8.60 -4.61 13.62
CA THR A 36 8.97 -5.41 14.79
C THR A 36 8.41 -4.76 16.05
N GLY A 37 7.72 -5.56 16.87
CA GLY A 37 7.20 -5.15 18.16
C GLY A 37 8.27 -5.14 19.25
N ASP A 38 8.02 -4.39 20.32
CA ASP A 38 8.79 -4.41 21.56
C ASP A 38 8.68 -5.76 22.32
N ASP A 39 7.76 -6.63 21.89
CA ASP A 39 7.70 -8.04 22.29
C ASP A 39 8.60 -8.98 21.46
N GLY A 40 9.39 -8.43 20.53
CA GLY A 40 10.34 -9.16 19.69
C GLY A 40 9.73 -9.87 18.49
N GLU A 41 8.42 -9.68 18.26
CA GLU A 41 7.68 -10.35 17.19
C GLU A 41 7.61 -9.48 15.94
N PHE A 42 7.56 -10.12 14.77
CA PHE A 42 7.34 -9.43 13.49
C PHE A 42 5.86 -9.38 13.16
N TYR A 43 5.40 -8.24 12.64
CA TYR A 43 4.02 -8.00 12.27
C TYR A 43 3.93 -7.40 10.87
N SER A 44 2.93 -7.87 10.13
CA SER A 44 2.44 -7.21 8.92
C SER A 44 1.16 -6.47 9.28
N ILE A 45 1.13 -5.15 9.10
CA ILE A 45 -0.01 -4.29 9.47
C ILE A 45 -0.47 -3.56 8.22
N GLY A 46 -1.74 -3.72 7.84
CA GLY A 46 -2.26 -3.11 6.63
C GLY A 46 -3.68 -2.58 6.79
N GLY A 47 -4.07 -1.75 5.84
CA GLY A 47 -5.42 -1.22 5.77
C GLY A 47 -5.55 -0.15 4.71
N SER A 48 -6.79 0.23 4.44
CA SER A 48 -7.11 1.25 3.46
C SER A 48 -8.46 1.89 3.69
N ILE A 49 -8.61 3.12 3.19
CA ILE A 49 -9.91 3.67 2.82
C ILE A 49 -10.05 3.52 1.31
N LEU A 50 -11.12 2.86 0.86
CA LEU A 50 -11.47 2.78 -0.55
C LEU A 50 -12.79 3.51 -0.81
N SER A 51 -12.87 4.34 -1.85
CA SER A 51 -14.14 4.90 -2.32
C SER A 51 -14.40 4.43 -3.74
N LEU A 52 -15.49 3.69 -3.91
CA LEU A 52 -15.93 3.03 -5.14
C LEU A 52 -17.15 3.76 -5.67
N ALA A 53 -16.94 4.75 -6.53
CA ALA A 53 -18.01 5.67 -6.92
C ALA A 53 -19.06 5.02 -7.83
N VAL A 54 -18.65 4.06 -8.67
CA VAL A 54 -19.54 3.33 -9.58
C VAL A 54 -20.46 2.41 -8.77
N GLU A 55 -19.89 1.73 -7.78
CA GLU A 55 -20.57 0.82 -6.85
C GLU A 55 -21.35 1.56 -5.75
N LYS A 56 -21.18 2.88 -5.65
CA LYS A 56 -21.76 3.74 -4.61
C LYS A 56 -21.43 3.26 -3.19
N LEU A 57 -20.15 2.95 -2.98
CA LEU A 57 -19.67 2.31 -1.77
C LEU A 57 -18.39 2.99 -1.28
N ASP A 58 -18.30 3.18 0.04
CA ASP A 58 -17.04 3.48 0.71
C ASP A 58 -16.68 2.28 1.60
N LEU A 59 -15.40 1.89 1.60
CA LEU A 59 -14.87 0.75 2.32
C LEU A 59 -13.77 1.19 3.28
N VAL A 60 -13.71 0.49 4.41
CA VAL A 60 -12.56 0.51 5.30
C VAL A 60 -12.03 -0.90 5.43
N THR A 61 -10.75 -1.10 5.16
CA THR A 61 -10.06 -2.35 5.42
C THR A 61 -9.00 -2.17 6.51
N MET A 62 -8.81 -3.20 7.31
CA MET A 62 -7.78 -3.25 8.34
C MET A 62 -7.40 -4.69 8.60
N ASN A 63 -6.10 -4.95 8.70
CA ASN A 63 -5.57 -6.27 8.94
C ASN A 63 -4.27 -6.24 9.74
N ILE A 64 -4.04 -7.33 10.46
CA ILE A 64 -2.73 -7.65 11.05
C ILE A 64 -2.43 -9.13 10.90
N ALA A 65 -1.18 -9.45 10.57
CA ALA A 65 -0.61 -10.79 10.65
C ALA A 65 0.64 -10.76 11.54
N LYS A 66 1.03 -11.93 12.07
CA LYS A 66 2.16 -12.06 12.99
C LYS A 66 3.08 -13.20 12.57
N GLY A 67 4.38 -12.92 12.57
CA GLY A 67 5.46 -13.88 12.37
C GLY A 67 5.95 -13.95 10.94
N PHE A 68 7.00 -14.74 10.74
CA PHE A 68 7.56 -15.05 9.44
C PHE A 68 6.93 -16.32 8.86
N GLY A 69 6.87 -16.40 7.54
CA GLY A 69 6.56 -17.66 6.88
C GLY A 69 7.72 -18.65 6.92
N SER A 70 7.39 -19.89 6.60
CA SER A 70 8.35 -20.98 6.43
C SER A 70 8.04 -21.75 5.16
N GLU A 71 9.04 -22.39 4.58
CA GLU A 71 8.88 -23.31 3.46
C GLU A 71 9.25 -24.74 3.88
N LYS A 72 8.57 -25.72 3.29
CA LYS A 72 8.80 -27.13 3.57
C LYS A 72 8.76 -27.95 2.29
N GLN A 73 9.81 -28.74 2.06
CA GLN A 73 9.80 -29.81 1.05
C GLN A 73 8.96 -30.99 1.56
N LEU A 74 7.95 -31.41 0.80
CA LEU A 74 7.22 -32.65 1.09
C LEU A 74 7.91 -33.83 0.40
N SER A 75 7.94 -34.99 1.06
CA SER A 75 8.66 -36.18 0.55
C SER A 75 8.15 -36.72 -0.79
N ASN A 76 6.86 -36.48 -1.09
CA ASN A 76 6.20 -36.96 -2.30
C ASN A 76 5.83 -35.81 -3.25
N SER A 77 6.45 -34.63 -3.10
CA SER A 77 6.24 -33.47 -3.95
C SER A 77 7.55 -33.11 -4.64
N ILE A 78 7.48 -32.64 -5.88
CA ILE A 78 8.62 -32.03 -6.57
C ILE A 78 8.77 -30.53 -6.24
N TYR A 79 7.77 -29.94 -5.58
CA TYR A 79 7.77 -28.54 -5.16
C TYR A 79 7.70 -28.40 -3.64
N LYS A 80 8.33 -27.34 -3.12
CA LYS A 80 8.20 -26.89 -1.74
C LYS A 80 6.81 -26.30 -1.51
N VAL A 81 6.30 -26.42 -0.29
CA VAL A 81 5.04 -25.81 0.13
C VAL A 81 5.35 -24.71 1.14
N ALA A 82 4.77 -23.54 0.94
CA ALA A 82 4.90 -22.43 1.86
C ALA A 82 3.84 -22.48 2.97
N ASN A 83 4.24 -22.04 4.16
CA ASN A 83 3.41 -21.91 5.34
C ASN A 83 3.67 -20.54 5.95
N TYR A 84 2.91 -19.55 5.50
CA TYR A 84 2.92 -18.22 6.08
C TYR A 84 1.86 -18.13 7.19
N PRO A 85 2.16 -17.41 8.28
CA PRO A 85 1.17 -17.17 9.31
C PRO A 85 -0.04 -16.44 8.71
N GLY A 86 -1.24 -16.92 9.03
CA GLY A 86 -2.47 -16.25 8.62
C GLY A 86 -2.69 -14.95 9.38
N MET A 87 -3.75 -14.23 8.99
CA MET A 87 -4.17 -13.00 9.67
C MET A 87 -4.55 -13.30 11.13
N LEU A 88 -4.02 -12.49 12.05
CA LEU A 88 -4.50 -12.42 13.44
C LEU A 88 -5.86 -11.71 13.50
N PHE A 89 -6.06 -10.77 12.60
CA PHE A 89 -7.28 -9.99 12.47
C PHE A 89 -7.39 -9.47 11.04
N GLU A 90 -8.60 -9.49 10.53
CA GLU A 90 -8.98 -8.89 9.25
C GLU A 90 -10.41 -8.38 9.38
N ARG A 91 -10.66 -7.19 8.86
CA ARG A 91 -11.99 -6.61 8.79
C ARG A 91 -12.14 -5.74 7.56
N MET A 92 -13.30 -5.87 6.93
CA MET A 92 -13.78 -5.01 5.87
C MET A 92 -15.14 -4.45 6.26
N ILE A 93 -15.26 -3.13 6.28
CA ILE A 93 -16.46 -2.40 6.66
C ILE A 93 -16.99 -1.70 5.42
N HIS A 94 -18.30 -1.81 5.21
CA HIS A 94 -19.00 -1.31 4.04
C HIS A 94 -19.91 -0.14 4.45
N TYR A 95 -19.79 0.99 3.77
CA TYR A 95 -20.69 2.13 3.90
C TYR A 95 -21.30 2.50 2.56
N PRO A 96 -22.55 3.02 2.55
CA PRO A 96 -23.02 3.79 1.40
C PRO A 96 -22.05 4.93 1.08
N GLN A 97 -21.89 5.24 -0.20
CA GLN A 97 -21.05 6.36 -0.66
C GLN A 97 -21.36 7.67 0.05
N GLY A 98 -20.32 8.46 0.27
CA GLY A 98 -20.38 9.77 0.91
C GLY A 98 -19.99 9.72 2.39
N ARG A 99 -19.51 8.57 2.86
CA ARG A 99 -18.94 8.42 4.20
C ARG A 99 -17.50 8.90 4.25
N LEU A 100 -16.78 8.85 3.12
CA LEU A 100 -15.45 9.43 2.98
C LEU A 100 -15.50 10.95 3.06
N GLU A 101 -14.74 11.51 3.99
CA GLU A 101 -14.53 12.93 4.18
C GLU A 101 -13.04 13.27 3.97
N ILE A 102 -12.79 14.40 3.30
CA ILE A 102 -11.45 14.99 3.18
C ILE A 102 -11.57 16.42 3.66
N ILE A 103 -10.87 16.71 4.74
CA ILE A 103 -10.95 17.96 5.49
C ILE A 103 -9.61 18.66 5.36
N ASN A 104 -9.61 19.84 4.74
CA ASN A 104 -8.43 20.67 4.64
C ASN A 104 -8.21 21.40 5.97
N LYS A 105 -7.00 21.32 6.51
CA LYS A 105 -6.55 22.12 7.67
C LYS A 105 -5.46 23.08 7.21
N ALA A 106 -4.95 23.89 8.14
CA ALA A 106 -3.93 24.89 7.82
C ALA A 106 -2.60 24.29 7.34
N HIS A 107 -2.18 23.16 7.92
CA HIS A 107 -0.87 22.51 7.67
C HIS A 107 -1.00 21.00 7.45
N SER A 108 -2.20 20.53 7.12
CA SER A 108 -2.46 19.11 6.92
C SER A 108 -3.79 18.87 6.20
N ILE A 109 -3.99 17.65 5.74
CA ILE A 109 -5.25 17.13 5.25
C ILE A 109 -5.65 15.93 6.10
N LEU A 110 -6.88 15.94 6.63
CA LEU A 110 -7.44 14.78 7.31
C LEU A 110 -8.38 14.05 6.35
N ILE A 111 -8.08 12.80 6.07
CA ILE A 111 -8.94 11.87 5.35
C ILE A 111 -9.56 10.92 6.36
N GLN A 112 -10.87 10.77 6.32
CA GLN A 112 -11.60 9.97 7.29
C GLN A 112 -12.73 9.22 6.59
N CYS A 113 -12.90 7.94 6.93
CA CYS A 113 -14.07 7.16 6.53
C CYS A 113 -14.60 6.44 7.77
N GLY A 114 -15.75 6.91 8.27
CA GLY A 114 -16.28 6.37 9.51
C GLY A 114 -15.57 6.89 10.77
N LYS A 115 -15.78 6.20 11.88
CA LYS A 115 -14.99 6.37 13.11
C LYS A 115 -13.77 5.44 13.12
N GLU A 116 -13.75 4.50 12.19
CA GLU A 116 -12.89 3.33 12.18
C GLU A 116 -11.53 3.61 11.55
N TYR A 117 -11.45 4.59 10.67
CA TYR A 117 -10.21 4.92 9.96
C TYR A 117 -10.14 6.41 9.68
N SER A 118 -9.03 7.03 10.10
CA SER A 118 -8.56 8.29 9.57
C SER A 118 -7.06 8.27 9.30
N VAL A 119 -6.63 9.11 8.37
CA VAL A 119 -5.22 9.41 8.12
C VAL A 119 -5.05 10.91 7.98
N GLU A 120 -4.13 11.49 8.74
CA GLU A 120 -3.74 12.89 8.64
C GLU A 120 -2.41 12.99 7.89
N CYS A 121 -2.42 13.72 6.78
CA CYS A 121 -1.28 13.95 5.91
C CYS A 121 -0.72 15.34 6.19
N PHE A 122 0.54 15.45 6.58
CA PHE A 122 1.18 16.71 6.99
C PHE A 122 2.05 17.31 5.89
N GLU A 123 2.34 18.62 6.00
CA GLU A 123 3.23 19.35 5.08
C GLU A 123 4.68 18.83 5.09
N ASP A 124 5.11 18.16 6.16
CA ASP A 124 6.42 17.50 6.25
C ASP A 124 6.44 16.10 5.61
N HIS A 125 5.37 15.77 4.89
CA HIS A 125 5.12 14.50 4.23
C HIS A 125 4.85 13.32 5.18
N SER A 126 4.82 13.51 6.50
CA SER A 126 4.43 12.42 7.40
C SER A 126 2.93 12.13 7.30
N TRP A 127 2.57 10.86 7.45
CA TRP A 127 1.17 10.43 7.57
C TRP A 127 0.95 9.82 8.94
N HIS A 128 -0.11 10.25 9.63
CA HIS A 128 -0.54 9.70 10.92
C HIS A 128 -1.85 8.95 10.75
N PHE A 129 -1.81 7.65 10.97
CA PHE A 129 -2.94 6.74 10.85
C PHE A 129 -3.59 6.53 12.21
N HIS A 130 -4.91 6.69 12.27
CA HIS A 130 -5.72 6.33 13.42
C HIS A 130 -6.79 5.33 12.99
N ILE A 131 -6.70 4.12 13.52
CA ILE A 131 -7.54 2.99 13.09
C ILE A 131 -8.12 2.35 14.33
N ASP A 132 -9.43 2.19 14.37
CA ASP A 132 -10.13 1.52 15.46
C ASP A 132 -11.21 0.61 14.89
N SER A 133 -11.16 -0.67 15.22
CA SER A 133 -12.16 -1.64 14.81
C SER A 133 -13.52 -1.46 15.51
N MET A 134 -13.58 -0.60 16.54
CA MET A 134 -14.76 -0.18 17.31
C MET A 134 -15.45 -1.27 18.13
N ASP A 135 -14.90 -2.47 18.18
CA ASP A 135 -15.35 -3.57 19.04
C ASP A 135 -14.34 -3.94 20.15
N GLY A 136 -13.26 -3.16 20.27
CA GLY A 136 -12.19 -3.38 21.24
C GLY A 136 -11.21 -4.50 20.88
N VAL A 137 -11.31 -5.11 19.70
CA VAL A 137 -10.40 -6.19 19.28
C VAL A 137 -9.10 -5.63 18.71
N TYR A 138 -9.18 -4.61 17.87
CA TYR A 138 -8.02 -4.06 17.16
C TYR A 138 -8.06 -2.53 17.09
N LYS A 139 -6.91 -1.90 17.31
CA LYS A 139 -6.67 -0.47 17.12
C LYS A 139 -5.23 -0.25 16.67
N ALA A 140 -4.97 0.77 15.87
CA ALA A 140 -3.63 1.23 15.55
C ALA A 140 -3.53 2.75 15.58
N ASP A 141 -2.39 3.24 16.03
CA ASP A 141 -1.99 4.64 16.03
C ASP A 141 -0.55 4.67 15.54
N LEU A 142 -0.34 5.01 14.27
CA LEU A 142 0.91 4.76 13.56
C LEU A 142 1.37 5.98 12.77
N TYR A 143 2.66 6.28 12.84
CA TYR A 143 3.28 7.29 11.99
C TYR A 143 4.08 6.64 10.87
N HIS A 144 3.88 7.12 9.65
CA HIS A 144 4.74 6.82 8.50
C HIS A 144 5.52 8.07 8.11
N ARG A 145 6.85 7.94 8.01
CA ARG A 145 7.74 9.00 7.54
C ARG A 145 8.42 8.56 6.26
N PRO A 146 8.13 9.22 5.14
CA PRO A 146 8.61 8.77 3.85
C PRO A 146 10.11 8.95 3.67
N HIS A 147 10.69 8.11 2.82
CA HIS A 147 12.07 8.23 2.36
C HIS A 147 12.13 8.87 0.97
N GLY A 148 12.94 9.91 0.83
CA GLY A 148 13.26 10.50 -0.47
C GLY A 148 12.02 10.96 -1.22
N PHE A 149 11.74 10.34 -2.36
CA PHE A 149 10.61 10.64 -3.23
C PHE A 149 9.82 9.36 -3.56
N PRO A 150 8.51 9.45 -3.82
CA PRO A 150 7.71 8.28 -4.11
C PRO A 150 7.96 7.75 -5.53
N LEU A 151 7.49 6.53 -5.79
CA LEU A 151 7.16 6.11 -7.15
C LEU A 151 5.88 6.83 -7.57
N TRP A 152 5.97 7.68 -8.57
CA TRP A 152 4.81 8.18 -9.27
C TRP A 152 4.50 7.31 -10.49
N TYR A 153 3.28 6.83 -10.57
CA TYR A 153 2.75 6.23 -11.80
C TYR A 153 1.86 7.22 -12.56
N GLY A 154 1.30 8.26 -11.93
CA GLY A 154 0.62 9.34 -12.66
C GLY A 154 0.38 10.60 -11.83
N ARG A 155 0.76 11.79 -12.35
CA ARG A 155 0.52 13.09 -11.71
C ARG A 155 0.16 14.16 -12.74
N GLU A 156 1.16 14.57 -13.53
CA GLU A 156 1.06 15.55 -14.62
C GLU A 156 0.44 14.91 -15.86
N THR A 157 0.88 13.69 -16.18
CA THR A 157 0.31 12.85 -17.22
C THR A 157 -0.35 11.61 -16.59
N PRO A 158 -1.48 11.12 -17.13
CA PRO A 158 -2.08 9.86 -16.71
C PRO A 158 -1.13 8.68 -16.88
N SER A 159 -1.22 7.70 -15.98
CA SER A 159 -0.76 6.34 -16.24
C SER A 159 -1.83 5.61 -17.03
N TYR A 160 -1.43 4.95 -18.13
CA TYR A 160 -2.30 4.02 -18.84
C TYR A 160 -1.87 2.61 -18.51
N LEU A 161 -2.66 1.95 -17.67
CA LEU A 161 -2.43 0.58 -17.23
C LEU A 161 -2.85 -0.43 -18.31
N THR A 162 -3.95 -0.13 -18.99
CA THR A 162 -4.38 -0.74 -20.25
C THR A 162 -4.79 0.38 -21.22
N GLN A 163 -5.39 0.06 -22.38
CA GLN A 163 -5.93 1.09 -23.28
C GLN A 163 -7.03 1.93 -22.63
N HIS A 164 -7.73 1.40 -21.62
CA HIS A 164 -8.85 2.07 -20.97
C HIS A 164 -8.64 2.29 -19.48
N SER A 165 -7.75 1.55 -18.80
CA SER A 165 -7.48 1.78 -17.38
C SER A 165 -6.50 2.94 -17.18
N ILE A 166 -7.00 4.01 -16.58
CA ILE A 166 -6.28 5.27 -16.37
C ILE A 166 -6.14 5.56 -14.88
N THR A 167 -4.92 5.83 -14.43
CA THR A 167 -4.63 6.01 -13.01
C THR A 167 -3.69 7.17 -12.73
N TYR A 168 -3.83 7.71 -11.52
CA TYR A 168 -2.99 8.74 -10.95
C TYR A 168 -2.71 8.37 -9.50
N GLY A 169 -1.54 8.76 -9.02
CA GLY A 169 -1.15 8.43 -7.67
C GLY A 169 0.32 8.14 -7.54
N TYR A 170 0.66 7.75 -6.33
CA TYR A 170 2.02 7.44 -5.96
C TYR A 170 2.09 6.41 -4.84
N ASN A 171 3.26 5.79 -4.76
CA ASN A 171 3.63 4.81 -3.77
C ASN A 171 4.90 5.25 -3.04
N TRP A 172 4.84 5.35 -1.71
CA TRP A 172 5.92 5.92 -0.92
C TRP A 172 6.36 5.01 0.22
N ALA A 173 7.57 4.47 0.08
CA ALA A 173 8.22 3.73 1.15
C ALA A 173 8.75 4.67 2.25
N GLY A 174 8.82 4.17 3.48
CA GLY A 174 9.31 4.96 4.61
C GLY A 174 9.35 4.17 5.92
N ASP A 175 9.86 4.85 6.95
CA ASP A 175 9.89 4.37 8.33
C ASP A 175 8.50 4.40 8.96
N VAL A 176 8.24 3.43 9.82
CA VAL A 176 6.99 3.28 10.57
C VAL A 176 7.29 3.13 12.06
N GLU A 177 6.54 3.83 12.90
CA GLU A 177 6.63 3.70 14.35
C GLU A 177 5.28 3.91 15.06
N ASP A 178 5.34 3.79 16.39
CA ASP A 178 4.27 3.95 17.37
C ASP A 178 3.58 2.62 17.75
N SER A 179 2.26 2.51 17.77
CA SER A 179 1.60 1.44 18.54
C SER A 179 0.39 0.85 17.85
N PHE A 180 0.18 -0.44 18.09
CA PHE A 180 -1.13 -1.05 17.88
C PHE A 180 -1.60 -1.75 19.16
N TRP A 181 -2.90 -2.01 19.21
CA TRP A 181 -3.54 -2.78 20.27
C TRP A 181 -4.27 -3.95 19.64
N TYR A 182 -4.03 -5.14 20.17
CA TYR A 182 -4.75 -6.35 19.78
C TYR A 182 -5.22 -7.09 21.03
N LYS A 183 -6.54 -7.31 21.13
CA LYS A 183 -7.20 -7.97 22.28
C LYS A 183 -6.76 -7.39 23.63
N GLY A 184 -6.70 -6.05 23.71
CA GLY A 184 -6.33 -5.31 24.92
C GLY A 184 -4.82 -5.23 25.21
N LYS A 185 -3.96 -5.91 24.46
CA LYS A 185 -2.49 -5.77 24.57
C LYS A 185 -2.01 -4.66 23.65
N GLN A 186 -1.33 -3.66 24.20
CA GLN A 186 -0.55 -2.69 23.42
C GLN A 186 0.80 -3.30 23.02
N VAL A 187 1.23 -3.05 21.78
CA VAL A 187 2.56 -3.37 21.27
C VAL A 187 3.12 -2.13 20.62
N LYS A 188 4.31 -1.70 21.04
CA LYS A 188 5.04 -0.63 20.35
C LYS A 188 5.83 -1.23 19.22
N VAL A 189 5.77 -0.62 18.05
CA VAL A 189 6.35 -1.15 16.83
C VAL A 189 7.31 -0.16 16.20
N LYS A 190 8.31 -0.71 15.50
CA LYS A 190 9.18 0.03 14.59
C LYS A 190 9.49 -0.82 13.38
N GLY A 191 9.53 -0.22 12.20
CA GLY A 191 9.95 -0.90 10.99
C GLY A 191 9.82 -0.02 9.77
N THR A 192 9.48 -0.63 8.64
CA THR A 192 9.32 0.09 7.38
C THR A 192 8.07 -0.38 6.66
N GLY A 193 7.64 0.39 5.68
CA GLY A 193 6.58 -0.05 4.79
C GLY A 193 6.23 1.00 3.77
N ILE A 194 5.14 0.74 3.08
CA ILE A 194 4.65 1.57 2.00
C ILE A 194 3.30 2.18 2.35
N ARG A 195 3.07 3.36 1.82
CA ARG A 195 1.73 3.93 1.68
C ARG A 195 1.44 4.23 0.22
N GLU A 196 0.16 4.23 -0.12
CA GLU A 196 -0.34 4.55 -1.45
C GLU A 196 -1.41 5.64 -1.38
N ARG A 197 -1.34 6.55 -2.34
CA ARG A 197 -2.45 7.44 -2.71
C ARG A 197 -2.80 7.15 -4.16
N TYR A 198 -3.98 6.60 -4.43
CA TYR A 198 -4.37 6.18 -5.79
C TYR A 198 -5.74 6.71 -6.21
N VAL A 199 -5.85 7.12 -7.48
CA VAL A 199 -7.08 7.53 -8.16
C VAL A 199 -7.17 6.77 -9.46
N ALA A 200 -8.12 5.84 -9.57
CA ALA A 200 -8.49 5.22 -10.84
C ALA A 200 -9.69 5.94 -11.45
N VAL A 201 -9.50 6.38 -12.69
CA VAL A 201 -10.54 6.97 -13.52
C VAL A 201 -11.39 5.89 -14.18
N ASP A 202 -10.78 4.75 -14.50
CA ASP A 202 -11.45 3.58 -15.05
C ASP A 202 -10.71 2.31 -14.58
N SER A 203 -11.44 1.42 -13.92
CA SER A 203 -10.93 0.14 -13.39
C SER A 203 -11.63 -1.02 -14.08
N SER A 204 -11.06 -1.50 -15.19
CA SER A 204 -11.50 -2.76 -15.77
C SER A 204 -10.58 -3.88 -15.29
N ALA A 205 -10.89 -4.44 -14.12
CA ALA A 205 -10.28 -5.70 -13.66
C ALA A 205 -10.45 -6.83 -14.70
N ALA A 206 -11.47 -6.73 -15.57
CA ALA A 206 -11.73 -7.64 -16.68
C ALA A 206 -10.75 -7.46 -17.86
N GLU A 207 -10.20 -6.26 -18.09
CA GLU A 207 -9.21 -6.01 -19.14
C GLU A 207 -7.79 -6.44 -18.76
N LEU A 208 -7.49 -6.51 -17.46
CA LEU A 208 -6.16 -6.93 -17.00
C LEU A 208 -5.84 -8.37 -17.44
N GLY A 209 -6.86 -9.23 -17.61
CA GLY A 209 -6.77 -10.55 -18.26
C GLY A 209 -5.60 -11.42 -17.77
N GLY A 210 -5.12 -11.20 -16.55
CA GLY A 210 -3.74 -11.45 -16.18
C GLY A 210 -3.48 -11.16 -14.71
N TRP A 211 -2.29 -10.62 -14.41
CA TRP A 211 -1.85 -10.27 -13.07
C TRP A 211 -1.40 -8.81 -13.00
N GLU A 212 -1.53 -8.25 -11.81
CA GLU A 212 -1.04 -6.93 -11.39
C GLU A 212 -0.11 -7.19 -10.19
N ASP A 213 1.19 -7.03 -10.42
CA ASP A 213 2.21 -7.13 -9.39
C ASP A 213 2.48 -5.72 -8.86
N TRP A 214 1.90 -5.45 -7.71
CA TRP A 214 2.27 -4.33 -6.88
C TRP A 214 3.26 -4.78 -5.81
N GLY A 215 4.38 -4.09 -5.70
CA GLY A 215 5.41 -4.48 -4.75
C GLY A 215 6.24 -3.31 -4.29
N PHE A 216 6.86 -3.47 -3.14
CA PHE A 216 7.93 -2.60 -2.71
C PHE A 216 9.02 -3.44 -2.09
N VAL A 217 10.23 -2.93 -2.17
CA VAL A 217 11.40 -3.50 -1.56
C VAL A 217 12.02 -2.44 -0.68
N THR A 218 12.32 -2.82 0.55
CA THR A 218 12.86 -1.95 1.59
C THR A 218 14.11 -2.62 2.14
N PHE A 219 15.26 -2.10 1.73
CA PHE A 219 16.56 -2.45 2.28
C PHE A 219 17.08 -1.24 3.08
N ASN A 220 18.06 -1.46 3.96
CA ASN A 220 18.63 -0.36 4.74
C ASN A 220 19.30 0.70 3.85
N GLU A 221 19.77 0.28 2.68
CA GLU A 221 20.53 1.09 1.72
C GLU A 221 19.64 1.67 0.62
N MET A 222 18.51 1.04 0.32
CA MET A 222 17.65 1.44 -0.79
C MET A 222 16.18 1.10 -0.55
N HIS A 223 15.31 1.94 -1.08
CA HIS A 223 13.89 1.63 -1.21
C HIS A 223 13.52 1.65 -2.68
N SER A 224 12.67 0.71 -3.06
CA SER A 224 12.06 0.68 -4.37
C SER A 224 10.57 0.42 -4.22
N SER A 225 9.76 1.16 -4.97
CA SER A 225 8.39 0.73 -5.25
C SER A 225 8.33 0.27 -6.70
N MET A 226 7.54 -0.75 -6.97
CA MET A 226 7.34 -1.30 -8.31
C MET A 226 5.85 -1.41 -8.61
N TYR A 227 5.55 -1.27 -9.90
CA TYR A 227 4.24 -1.52 -10.45
C TYR A 227 4.44 -2.24 -11.78
N ASP A 228 4.03 -3.51 -11.86
CA ASP A 228 4.14 -4.35 -13.05
C ASP A 228 2.79 -4.97 -13.38
N MET A 229 2.41 -4.98 -14.65
CA MET A 229 1.17 -5.60 -15.10
C MET A 229 1.41 -6.33 -16.41
N ARG A 230 0.75 -7.48 -16.55
CA ARG A 230 0.88 -8.37 -17.70
C ARG A 230 0.79 -7.68 -19.07
N LEU A 231 -0.13 -6.72 -19.22
CA LEU A 231 -0.41 -6.00 -20.47
C LEU A 231 -0.02 -4.51 -20.41
N GLY A 232 0.60 -4.10 -19.31
CA GLY A 232 0.92 -2.71 -19.01
C GLY A 232 2.41 -2.39 -19.13
N LYS A 233 2.79 -1.24 -18.58
CA LYS A 233 4.18 -0.84 -18.42
C LYS A 233 4.70 -1.29 -17.06
N LYS A 234 5.98 -1.65 -17.04
CA LYS A 234 6.75 -1.76 -15.80
C LYS A 234 7.22 -0.38 -15.41
N ASP A 235 6.83 0.09 -14.25
CA ASP A 235 7.32 1.32 -13.66
C ASP A 235 7.95 1.01 -12.30
N PHE A 236 9.10 1.62 -12.05
CA PHE A 236 9.77 1.54 -10.77
C PHE A 236 10.40 2.89 -10.42
N SER A 237 10.62 3.10 -9.14
CA SER A 237 11.35 4.26 -8.63
C SER A 237 12.21 3.75 -7.49
N LEU A 238 13.50 4.04 -7.59
CA LEU A 238 14.47 3.66 -6.57
C LEU A 238 15.00 4.92 -5.89
N TYR A 239 15.00 4.88 -4.56
CA TYR A 239 15.70 5.85 -3.74
C TYR A 239 16.87 5.18 -3.03
N ASP A 240 18.06 5.57 -3.43
CA ASP A 240 19.32 5.19 -2.81
C ASP A 240 19.50 6.06 -1.57
N LEU A 241 19.30 5.47 -0.40
CA LEU A 241 19.37 6.16 0.88
C LEU A 241 20.80 6.56 1.22
N GLU A 242 21.77 5.71 0.86
CA GLU A 242 23.17 5.90 1.17
C GLU A 242 23.72 7.13 0.43
N ASN A 243 23.43 7.24 -0.86
CA ASN A 243 23.88 8.33 -1.72
C ASN A 243 22.87 9.46 -1.85
N LYS A 244 21.70 9.36 -1.21
CA LYS A 244 20.58 10.31 -1.27
C LYS A 244 20.19 10.65 -2.71
N LYS A 245 20.08 9.62 -3.55
CA LYS A 245 19.85 9.78 -4.98
C LYS A 245 18.56 9.09 -5.41
N HIS A 246 17.77 9.83 -6.18
CA HIS A 246 16.52 9.35 -6.75
C HIS A 246 16.71 8.93 -8.21
N TYR A 247 16.22 7.73 -8.51
CA TYR A 247 16.18 7.14 -9.84
C TYR A 247 14.71 6.91 -10.23
N PRO A 248 14.06 7.87 -10.90
CA PRO A 248 12.64 7.81 -11.23
C PRO A 248 12.32 6.95 -12.46
N GLU A 249 13.35 6.53 -13.20
CA GLU A 249 13.25 5.73 -14.42
C GLU A 249 14.56 4.99 -14.70
N GLY A 250 14.48 3.91 -15.48
CA GLY A 250 15.62 3.11 -15.93
C GLY A 250 15.19 1.70 -16.33
N ASP A 251 16.16 0.78 -16.37
CA ASP A 251 15.89 -0.65 -16.46
C ASP A 251 16.22 -1.31 -15.11
N MET A 252 15.29 -2.09 -14.58
CA MET A 252 15.49 -2.92 -13.39
C MET A 252 15.21 -4.38 -13.76
N ILE A 253 16.14 -5.27 -13.42
CA ILE A 253 15.98 -6.71 -13.60
C ILE A 253 15.80 -7.31 -12.22
N ILE A 254 14.62 -7.87 -11.97
CA ILE A 254 14.32 -8.69 -10.79
C ILE A 254 14.43 -10.15 -11.22
N THR A 255 15.21 -10.96 -10.50
CA THR A 255 15.44 -12.37 -10.83
C THR A 255 14.87 -13.28 -9.77
N HIS A 256 13.73 -13.88 -10.09
CA HIS A 256 13.08 -14.81 -9.18
C HIS A 256 13.73 -16.19 -9.22
N SER A 257 13.97 -16.77 -8.05
CA SER A 257 14.35 -18.18 -7.91
C SER A 257 13.65 -18.80 -6.70
N ASP A 258 13.72 -20.14 -6.60
CA ASP A 258 13.11 -20.92 -5.53
C ASP A 258 11.60 -20.69 -5.34
N TRP A 259 10.83 -21.31 -6.22
CA TRP A 259 9.36 -21.22 -6.20
C TRP A 259 8.75 -22.19 -5.18
N VAL A 260 7.80 -21.68 -4.41
CA VAL A 260 7.05 -22.44 -3.40
C VAL A 260 5.56 -22.36 -3.69
N PHE A 261 4.85 -23.47 -3.49
CA PHE A 261 3.40 -23.50 -3.61
C PHE A 261 2.74 -22.95 -2.35
N LEU A 262 1.96 -21.88 -2.48
CA LEU A 262 1.19 -21.28 -1.41
C LEU A 262 -0.28 -21.68 -1.55
N ARG A 263 -0.73 -22.59 -0.68
CA ARG A 263 -2.09 -23.18 -0.75
C ARG A 263 -3.22 -22.15 -0.74
N PRO A 264 -3.21 -21.10 0.12
CA PRO A 264 -4.27 -20.10 0.11
C PRO A 264 -4.45 -19.37 -1.23
N LEU A 265 -3.38 -19.21 -2.01
CA LEU A 265 -3.43 -18.60 -3.34
C LEU A 265 -3.69 -19.62 -4.45
N ASP A 266 -3.66 -20.92 -4.14
CA ASP A 266 -3.61 -22.01 -5.11
C ASP A 266 -2.56 -21.76 -6.22
N GLY A 267 -1.41 -21.21 -5.83
CA GLY A 267 -0.42 -20.67 -6.76
C GLY A 267 1.02 -20.80 -6.25
N PHE A 268 1.97 -20.51 -7.14
CA PHE A 268 3.38 -20.47 -6.81
C PHE A 268 3.83 -19.03 -6.56
N ILE A 269 4.62 -18.83 -5.51
CA ILE A 269 5.29 -17.56 -5.23
C ILE A 269 6.80 -17.79 -5.19
N PRO A 270 7.62 -16.81 -5.59
CA PRO A 270 9.07 -16.91 -5.43
C PRO A 270 9.47 -16.59 -3.98
N THR A 271 10.46 -17.30 -3.44
CA THR A 271 11.03 -17.01 -2.11
C THR A 271 12.36 -16.28 -2.17
N HIS A 272 12.93 -16.13 -3.36
CA HIS A 272 14.12 -15.33 -3.62
C HIS A 272 13.88 -14.39 -4.81
N TYR A 273 14.23 -13.11 -4.64
CA TYR A 273 14.04 -12.01 -5.60
C TYR A 273 15.39 -11.40 -6.00
#